data_AF-E9I3D8-F1
#
_entry.id   AF-E9I3D8-F1
#
_cell.length_a   1.000
_cell.length_b   1.000
_cell.length_c   1.000
_cell.angle_alpha   90.00
_cell.angle_beta   90.00
_cell.angle_gamma   90.00
#
_symmetry.space_group_name_H-M   'P 1'
#
loop_
_entity.id
_entity.type
_entity.pdbx_description
1 polymer ?
#
loop_
_entity_poly.entity_id
_entity_poly.type
_entity_poly.pdbx_seq_one_letter_code
_entity_poly.pdbx_strand_id
1 'polypeptide(L)'
;MQYLIGKHWRDIFDVVIVQARKPKFFTDKNRPFRIYDLNHQNHVWDKVRKLEKGQVYTEGTVRQLQDMTGWKGGSVLYFGDHPYTDLADASLMHGWRTGAIIKELTSEIQTLNTSQFKWHVNWLQVLQQLIEQYQESEGEHSRKLIREWIAERDQLRKDTKHVFNEQFGSLFRTYHNPTYFSRRLFRFADVYTSNVTNFLRFSPKHTFYARRGALPHEYRSWFV
;
A
#
# COMPACT_ATOMS: atom_id res chain seq x y z
N MET A 1 -22.86 4.11 1.29
CA MET A 1 -23.07 2.71 1.73
C MET A 1 -24.35 2.09 1.20
N GLN A 2 -25.52 2.72 1.34
CA GLN A 2 -26.78 2.18 0.82
C GLN A 2 -26.74 1.82 -0.67
N TYR A 3 -26.11 2.67 -1.51
CA TYR A 3 -25.94 2.39 -2.93
C TYR A 3 -24.98 1.22 -3.23
N LEU A 4 -24.01 0.97 -2.36
CA LEU A 4 -22.97 -0.06 -2.58
C LEU A 4 -23.37 -1.44 -2.07
N ILE A 5 -24.06 -1.51 -0.93
CA ILE A 5 -24.32 -2.77 -0.21
C ILE A 5 -25.82 -2.97 0.11
N GLY A 6 -26.68 -2.00 -0.25
CA GLY A 6 -28.12 -2.07 -0.01
C GLY A 6 -28.57 -1.47 1.32
N LYS A 7 -29.88 -1.55 1.59
CA LYS A 7 -30.54 -0.88 2.74
C LYS A 7 -30.05 -1.38 4.11
N HIS A 8 -29.66 -2.65 4.20
CA HIS A 8 -29.25 -3.33 5.44
C HIS A 8 -27.73 -3.36 5.66
N TRP A 9 -26.98 -2.46 5.01
CA TRP A 9 -25.52 -2.46 5.09
C TRP A 9 -24.96 -2.37 6.52
N ARG A 10 -25.71 -1.78 7.46
CA ARG A 10 -25.30 -1.64 8.87
C ARG A 10 -25.18 -2.97 9.59
N ASP A 11 -25.90 -4.00 9.16
CA ASP A 11 -25.89 -5.31 9.82
C ASP A 11 -24.54 -6.03 9.65
N ILE A 12 -23.77 -5.61 8.63
CA ILE A 12 -22.43 -6.11 8.31
C ILE A 12 -21.37 -5.50 9.23
N PHE A 13 -21.66 -4.37 9.90
CA PHE A 13 -20.71 -3.68 10.77
C PHE A 13 -21.16 -3.75 12.22
N ASP A 14 -20.27 -4.18 13.12
CA ASP A 14 -20.57 -4.18 14.55
C ASP A 14 -20.49 -2.77 15.14
N VAL A 15 -19.63 -1.90 14.59
CA VAL A 15 -19.48 -0.51 14.97
C VAL A 15 -19.33 0.35 13.72
N VAL A 16 -20.12 1.44 13.64
CA VAL A 16 -20.02 2.44 12.56
C VAL A 16 -19.61 3.79 13.17
N ILE A 17 -18.46 4.31 12.76
CA ILE A 17 -17.96 5.62 13.17
C ILE A 17 -17.86 6.52 11.94
N VAL A 18 -18.59 7.62 11.94
CA VAL A 18 -18.53 8.68 10.92
C VAL A 18 -17.79 9.90 11.47
N GLN A 19 -17.26 10.76 10.60
CA GLN A 19 -16.55 11.98 11.01
C GLN A 19 -15.54 11.73 12.15
N ALA A 20 -14.75 10.66 12.05
CA ALA A 20 -13.73 10.32 13.05
C ALA A 20 -12.66 11.42 13.22
N ARG A 21 -12.56 12.35 12.26
CA ARG A 21 -11.56 13.44 12.23
C ARG A 21 -10.13 12.93 12.22
N LYS A 22 -9.83 11.93 11.39
CA LYS A 22 -8.44 11.50 11.13
C LYS A 22 -7.58 12.72 10.72
N PRO A 23 -6.34 12.87 11.23
CA PRO A 23 -5.61 11.96 12.12
C PRO A 23 -5.91 12.13 13.62
N LYS A 24 -6.74 13.11 14.02
CA LYS A 24 -7.06 13.38 15.44
C LYS A 24 -7.70 12.19 16.15
N PHE A 25 -8.41 11.33 15.42
CA PHE A 25 -8.91 10.07 15.96
C PHE A 25 -7.83 9.21 16.62
N PHE A 26 -6.63 9.19 16.03
CA PHE A 26 -5.49 8.40 16.50
C PHE A 26 -4.62 9.15 17.52
N THR A 27 -4.59 10.48 17.46
CA THR A 27 -3.65 11.29 18.27
C THR A 27 -4.29 11.94 19.50
N ASP A 28 -5.60 12.25 19.45
CA ASP A 28 -6.34 12.81 20.59
C ASP A 28 -6.63 11.72 21.63
N LYS A 29 -6.66 12.13 22.90
CA LYS A 29 -6.89 11.24 24.05
C LYS A 29 -8.30 11.39 24.63
N ASN A 30 -8.91 12.57 24.52
CA ASN A 30 -10.01 12.95 25.40
C ASN A 30 -11.34 13.23 24.67
N ARG A 31 -11.37 13.25 23.33
CA ARG A 31 -12.61 13.54 22.58
C ARG A 31 -13.63 12.40 22.74
N PRO A 32 -14.82 12.62 23.35
CA PRO A 32 -15.77 11.54 23.56
C PRO A 32 -16.43 11.11 22.25
N PHE A 33 -16.85 9.84 22.18
CA PHE A 33 -17.82 9.40 21.19
C PHE A 33 -19.20 10.04 21.45
N ARG A 34 -19.90 10.37 20.36
CA ARG A 34 -21.28 10.86 20.38
C ARG A 34 -22.15 10.01 19.45
N ILE A 35 -23.43 9.90 19.76
CA ILE A 35 -24.40 9.24 18.87
C ILE A 35 -24.80 10.25 17.79
N TYR A 36 -24.77 9.80 16.54
CA TYR A 36 -25.26 10.55 15.41
C TYR A 36 -26.71 10.12 15.12
N ASP A 37 -27.67 11.00 15.42
CA ASP A 37 -29.07 10.75 15.11
C ASP A 37 -29.32 11.02 13.63
N LEU A 38 -29.64 9.96 12.89
CA LEU A 38 -29.90 10.00 11.46
C LEU A 38 -31.24 10.64 11.10
N ASN A 39 -32.22 10.62 12.01
CA ASN A 39 -33.56 11.16 11.77
C ASN A 39 -33.54 12.68 11.85
N HIS A 40 -32.86 13.23 12.86
CA HIS A 40 -32.75 14.66 13.09
C HIS A 40 -31.46 15.27 12.54
N GLN A 41 -30.59 14.46 11.92
CA GLN A 41 -29.25 14.83 11.41
C GLN A 41 -28.38 15.58 12.45
N ASN A 42 -28.59 15.28 13.73
CA ASN A 42 -28.01 16.02 14.85
C ASN A 42 -27.17 15.11 15.75
N HIS A 43 -26.28 15.74 16.52
CA HIS A 43 -25.50 15.06 17.54
C HIS A 43 -26.31 14.96 18.82
N VAL A 44 -26.49 13.73 19.32
CA VAL A 44 -26.93 13.54 20.69
C VAL A 44 -25.73 13.84 21.58
N TRP A 45 -25.89 14.79 22.50
CA TRP A 45 -24.80 15.28 23.34
C TRP A 45 -24.40 14.32 24.46
N ASP A 46 -25.15 13.23 24.64
CA ASP A 46 -24.86 12.22 25.64
C ASP A 46 -23.56 11.48 25.35
N LYS A 47 -22.76 11.34 26.41
CA LYS A 47 -21.50 10.61 26.35
C LYS A 47 -21.77 9.13 26.14
N VAL A 48 -21.24 8.59 25.06
CA VAL A 48 -21.29 7.15 24.77
C VAL A 48 -20.39 6.40 25.75
N ARG A 49 -20.96 5.42 26.47
CA ARG A 49 -20.23 4.53 27.38
C ARG A 49 -20.03 3.13 26.82
N LYS A 50 -20.87 2.72 25.86
CA LYS A 50 -20.85 1.41 25.22
C LYS A 50 -21.20 1.56 23.74
N LEU A 51 -20.55 0.77 22.91
CA LEU A 51 -20.84 0.68 21.47
C LEU A 51 -21.86 -0.44 21.24
N GLU A 52 -22.94 -0.11 20.53
CA GLU A 52 -24.06 -0.99 20.24
C GLU A 52 -24.26 -1.11 18.73
N LYS A 53 -24.55 -2.33 18.27
CA LYS A 53 -24.74 -2.61 16.85
C LYS A 53 -25.98 -1.88 16.32
N GLY A 54 -25.88 -1.37 15.10
CA GLY A 54 -26.95 -0.61 14.44
C GLY A 54 -26.93 0.90 14.73
N GLN A 55 -26.22 1.34 15.77
CA GLN A 55 -26.00 2.75 16.07
C GLN A 55 -24.88 3.35 15.21
N VAL A 56 -24.95 4.65 14.97
CA VAL A 56 -23.91 5.41 14.26
C VAL A 56 -23.25 6.37 15.24
N TYR A 57 -21.93 6.28 15.34
CA TYR A 57 -21.13 7.10 16.23
C TYR A 57 -20.37 8.17 15.44
N THR A 58 -20.05 9.27 16.10
CA THR A 58 -19.19 10.31 15.55
C THR A 58 -18.09 10.70 16.54
N GLU A 59 -17.02 11.28 15.99
CA GLU A 59 -15.84 11.72 16.73
C GLU A 59 -15.15 10.55 17.47
N GLY A 60 -14.91 10.68 18.77
CA GLY A 60 -14.20 9.68 19.57
C GLY A 60 -12.69 9.62 19.34
N THR A 61 -12.07 8.64 19.99
CA THR A 61 -10.64 8.35 19.87
C THR A 61 -10.42 6.85 19.81
N VAL A 62 -9.30 6.42 19.20
CA VAL A 62 -8.90 5.01 19.18
C VAL A 62 -8.79 4.45 20.59
N ARG A 63 -8.27 5.22 21.55
CA ARG A 63 -8.16 4.78 22.94
C ARG A 63 -9.53 4.39 23.52
N GLN A 64 -10.55 5.23 23.33
CA GLN A 64 -11.90 4.91 23.80
C GLN A 64 -12.49 3.69 23.07
N LEU A 65 -12.23 3.57 21.77
CA LEU A 65 -12.65 2.40 21.00
C LEU A 65 -12.04 1.12 21.60
N GLN A 66 -10.72 1.13 21.83
CA GLN A 66 -9.98 0.04 22.44
C GLN A 66 -10.46 -0.30 23.85
N ASP A 67 -10.80 0.71 24.66
CA ASP A 67 -11.30 0.52 26.02
C ASP A 67 -12.72 -0.07 26.03
N MET A 68 -13.55 0.28 25.06
CA MET A 68 -14.92 -0.23 24.95
C MET A 68 -15.02 -1.61 24.29
N THR A 69 -14.15 -1.93 23.33
CA THR A 69 -14.23 -3.19 22.56
C THR A 69 -13.18 -4.23 22.95
N GLY A 70 -12.08 -3.82 23.58
CA GLY A 70 -10.93 -4.67 23.82
C GLY A 70 -10.04 -4.93 22.59
N TRP A 71 -10.35 -4.33 21.43
CA TRP A 71 -9.61 -4.52 20.18
C TRP A 71 -8.24 -3.82 20.20
N LYS A 72 -7.20 -4.51 20.68
CA LYS A 72 -5.89 -3.91 20.98
C LYS A 72 -4.75 -4.57 20.19
N GLY A 73 -3.75 -3.77 19.82
CA GLY A 73 -2.51 -4.22 19.18
C GLY A 73 -2.74 -5.08 17.93
N GLY A 74 -1.97 -6.17 17.81
CA GLY A 74 -1.98 -7.05 16.64
C GLY A 74 -3.27 -7.85 16.39
N SER A 75 -4.28 -7.74 17.26
CA SER A 75 -5.61 -8.32 17.02
C SER A 75 -6.46 -7.51 16.04
N VAL A 76 -6.01 -6.31 15.66
CA VAL A 76 -6.71 -5.41 14.74
C VAL A 76 -5.94 -5.28 13.44
N LEU A 77 -6.64 -5.47 12.32
CA LEU A 77 -6.17 -5.15 10.98
C LEU A 77 -6.97 -3.96 10.44
N TYR A 78 -6.32 -2.80 10.32
CA TYR A 78 -6.93 -1.57 9.86
C TYR A 78 -6.59 -1.30 8.39
N PHE A 79 -7.62 -1.07 7.57
CA PHE A 79 -7.47 -0.76 6.15
C PHE A 79 -7.61 0.74 5.88
N GLY A 80 -6.76 1.26 5.00
CA GLY A 80 -6.82 2.64 4.52
C GLY A 80 -6.29 2.75 3.09
N ASP A 81 -6.71 3.79 2.37
CA ASP A 81 -6.26 4.08 1.00
C ASP A 81 -5.08 5.05 0.97
N HIS A 82 -4.90 5.83 2.04
CA HIS A 82 -3.79 6.78 2.14
C HIS A 82 -2.74 6.33 3.17
N PRO A 83 -1.56 5.80 2.76
CA PRO A 83 -0.55 5.29 3.68
C PRO A 83 -0.10 6.29 4.75
N TYR A 84 -0.02 7.57 4.39
CA TYR A 84 0.41 8.63 5.29
C TYR A 84 -0.62 9.01 6.37
N THR A 85 -1.84 9.39 5.99
CA THR A 85 -2.83 9.93 6.95
C THR A 85 -3.58 8.85 7.71
N ASP A 86 -3.68 7.65 7.14
CA ASP A 86 -4.49 6.59 7.70
C ASP A 86 -3.67 5.52 8.42
N LEU A 87 -2.53 5.11 7.85
CA LEU A 87 -1.83 3.91 8.33
C LEU A 87 -0.67 4.21 9.28
N ALA A 88 0.01 5.35 9.13
CA ALA A 88 1.19 5.68 9.93
C ALA A 88 0.87 5.74 11.43
N ASP A 89 -0.18 6.47 11.81
CA ASP A 89 -0.57 6.59 13.22
C ASP A 89 -1.15 5.29 13.78
N ALA A 90 -1.93 4.55 12.98
CA ALA A 90 -2.48 3.25 13.37
C ALA A 90 -1.38 2.22 13.67
N SER A 91 -0.35 2.16 12.82
CA SER A 91 0.78 1.24 12.98
C SER A 91 1.72 1.69 14.11
N LEU A 92 2.19 2.95 14.08
CA LEU A 92 3.24 3.42 14.99
C LEU A 92 2.75 3.68 16.42
N MET A 93 1.53 4.20 16.60
CA MET A 93 1.06 4.65 17.91
C MET A 93 0.21 3.60 18.63
N HIS A 94 -0.50 2.75 17.87
CA HIS A 94 -1.49 1.81 18.42
C HIS A 94 -1.13 0.34 18.23
N GLY A 95 -0.03 0.06 17.48
CA GLY A 95 0.44 -1.30 17.23
C GLY A 95 -0.55 -2.17 16.45
N TRP A 96 -1.48 -1.55 15.73
CA TRP A 96 -2.42 -2.26 14.87
C TRP A 96 -1.70 -2.76 13.63
N ARG A 97 -2.15 -3.91 13.11
CA ARG A 97 -1.77 -4.34 11.77
C ARG A 97 -2.47 -3.46 10.74
N THR A 98 -1.82 -3.22 9.62
CA THR A 98 -2.30 -2.26 8.62
C THR A 98 -2.33 -2.84 7.22
N GLY A 99 -3.42 -2.54 6.51
CA GLY A 99 -3.62 -2.90 5.11
C GLY A 99 -3.82 -1.65 4.24
N ALA A 100 -3.08 -1.55 3.14
CA ALA A 100 -3.25 -0.45 2.18
C ALA A 100 -4.08 -0.87 0.95
N ILE A 101 -5.03 -0.03 0.55
CA ILE A 101 -5.80 -0.21 -0.68
C ILE A 101 -5.31 0.77 -1.75
N ILE A 102 -4.52 0.30 -2.72
CA ILE A 102 -3.89 1.12 -3.77
C ILE A 102 -4.49 0.78 -5.13
N LYS A 103 -5.43 1.58 -5.61
CA LYS A 103 -6.21 1.27 -6.83
C LYS A 103 -5.32 1.17 -8.08
N GLU A 104 -4.32 2.05 -8.16
CA GLU A 104 -3.32 2.16 -9.23
C GLU A 104 -2.50 0.88 -9.40
N LEU A 105 -2.45 0.03 -8.37
CA LEU A 105 -1.73 -1.25 -8.43
C LEU A 105 -2.25 -2.16 -9.54
N THR A 106 -3.54 -2.08 -9.89
CA THR A 106 -4.11 -2.95 -10.94
C THR A 106 -3.51 -2.66 -12.31
N SER A 107 -3.52 -1.38 -12.74
CA SER A 107 -2.96 -0.98 -14.03
C SER A 107 -1.46 -1.19 -14.05
N GLU A 108 -0.77 -0.95 -12.93
CA GLU A 108 0.66 -1.18 -12.82
C GLU A 108 1.02 -2.66 -13.01
N ILE A 109 0.31 -3.58 -12.34
CA ILE A 109 0.49 -5.03 -12.52
C ILE A 109 0.21 -5.45 -13.96
N GLN A 110 -0.80 -4.86 -14.62
CA GLN A 110 -1.11 -5.15 -16.02
C GLN A 110 0.04 -4.74 -16.93
N THR A 111 0.55 -3.50 -16.81
CA THR A 111 1.69 -3.00 -17.60
C THR A 111 2.94 -3.85 -17.37
N LEU A 112 3.27 -4.15 -16.10
CA LEU A 112 4.42 -4.99 -15.73
C LEU A 112 4.32 -6.41 -16.32
N ASN A 113 3.11 -6.90 -16.57
CA ASN A 113 2.90 -8.26 -17.10
C ASN A 113 2.91 -8.36 -18.62
N THR A 114 2.95 -7.23 -19.35
CA THR A 114 3.07 -7.23 -20.81
C THR A 114 4.40 -7.86 -21.26
N SER A 115 4.36 -8.61 -22.37
CA SER A 115 5.56 -9.26 -22.93
C SER A 115 6.64 -8.26 -23.29
N GLN A 116 6.24 -7.10 -23.83
CA GLN A 116 7.16 -6.01 -24.19
C GLN A 116 7.90 -5.47 -22.97
N PHE A 117 7.19 -5.17 -21.87
CA PHE A 117 7.82 -4.66 -20.65
C PHE A 117 8.80 -5.68 -20.06
N LYS A 118 8.39 -6.96 -19.98
CA LYS A 118 9.26 -8.05 -19.50
C LYS A 118 10.52 -8.19 -20.37
N TRP A 119 10.37 -8.14 -21.69
CA TRP A 119 11.49 -8.21 -22.61
C TRP A 119 12.45 -7.02 -22.42
N HIS A 120 11.95 -5.78 -22.38
CA HIS A 120 12.78 -4.59 -22.14
C HIS A 120 13.56 -4.67 -20.83
N VAL A 121 12.91 -5.09 -19.73
CA VAL A 121 13.59 -5.20 -18.42
C VAL A 121 14.64 -6.31 -18.39
N ASN A 122 14.34 -7.47 -19.00
CA ASN A 122 15.32 -8.55 -19.10
C ASN A 122 16.51 -8.14 -19.96
N TRP A 123 16.26 -7.49 -21.11
CA TRP A 123 17.33 -7.05 -22.00
C TRP A 123 18.18 -5.94 -21.37
N LEU A 124 17.57 -5.04 -20.60
CA LEU A 124 18.31 -4.07 -19.77
C LEU A 124 19.29 -4.75 -18.82
N GLN A 125 18.91 -5.86 -18.19
CA GLN A 125 19.80 -6.62 -17.31
C GLN A 125 20.96 -7.27 -18.08
N VAL A 126 20.69 -7.83 -19.26
CA VAL A 126 21.72 -8.42 -20.11
C VAL A 126 22.71 -7.36 -20.60
N LEU A 127 22.23 -6.23 -21.13
CA LEU A 127 23.08 -5.12 -21.55
C LEU A 127 23.93 -4.60 -20.38
N GLN A 128 23.35 -4.49 -19.18
CA GLN A 128 24.10 -4.06 -18.01
C GLN A 128 25.25 -5.03 -17.67
N GLN A 129 25.00 -6.34 -17.69
CA GLN A 129 26.04 -7.35 -17.46
C GLN A 129 27.15 -7.32 -18.51
N LEU A 130 26.78 -7.20 -19.80
CA LEU A 130 27.76 -7.10 -20.89
C LEU A 130 28.61 -5.84 -20.76
N ILE A 131 27.99 -4.69 -20.47
CA ILE A 131 28.73 -3.44 -20.25
C ILE A 131 29.67 -3.59 -19.05
N GLU A 132 29.18 -4.10 -17.92
CA GLU A 132 30.00 -4.30 -16.71
C GLU A 132 31.21 -5.22 -16.95
N GLN A 133 31.04 -6.28 -17.75
CA GLN A 133 32.08 -7.25 -18.06
C GLN A 133 33.13 -6.72 -19.05
N TYR A 134 32.72 -5.92 -20.04
CA TYR A 134 33.59 -5.55 -21.17
C TYR A 134 34.05 -4.07 -21.17
N GLN A 135 33.60 -3.23 -20.24
CA GLN A 135 33.90 -1.79 -20.19
C GLN A 135 35.39 -1.41 -20.22
N GLU A 136 36.29 -2.28 -19.78
CA GLU A 136 37.74 -2.05 -19.75
C GLU A 136 38.46 -2.45 -21.05
N SER A 137 37.72 -2.95 -22.05
CA SER A 137 38.31 -3.40 -23.32
C SER A 137 38.94 -2.24 -24.11
N GLU A 138 40.21 -2.37 -24.50
CA GLU A 138 40.95 -1.31 -25.18
C GLU A 138 40.75 -1.24 -26.70
N GLY A 139 40.23 -2.30 -27.31
CA GLY A 139 40.03 -2.39 -28.77
C GLY A 139 39.04 -1.34 -29.29
N GLU A 140 39.36 -0.71 -30.43
CA GLU A 140 38.53 0.33 -31.04
C GLU A 140 37.12 -0.19 -31.37
N HIS A 141 37.03 -1.40 -31.91
CA HIS A 141 35.75 -2.06 -32.19
C HIS A 141 34.94 -2.31 -30.91
N SER A 142 35.59 -2.81 -29.85
CA SER A 142 34.96 -3.03 -28.55
C SER A 142 34.42 -1.72 -27.94
N ARG A 143 35.20 -0.63 -27.99
CA ARG A 143 34.76 0.70 -27.54
C ARG A 143 33.59 1.26 -28.34
N LYS A 144 33.50 0.95 -29.64
CA LYS A 144 32.34 1.32 -30.46
C LYS A 144 31.10 0.53 -30.03
N LEU A 145 31.22 -0.79 -29.89
CA LEU A 145 30.12 -1.67 -29.48
C LEU A 145 29.59 -1.32 -28.08
N ILE A 146 30.46 -1.04 -27.12
CA ILE A 146 30.07 -0.62 -25.76
C ILE A 146 29.27 0.69 -25.80
N ARG A 147 29.66 1.65 -26.67
CA ARG A 147 28.90 2.90 -26.84
C ARG A 147 27.51 2.64 -27.42
N GLU A 148 27.39 1.72 -28.37
CA GLU A 148 26.10 1.30 -28.94
C GLU A 148 25.21 0.67 -27.87
N TRP A 149 25.75 -0.25 -27.05
CA TRP A 149 25.01 -0.86 -25.93
C TRP A 149 24.58 0.15 -24.86
N ILE A 150 25.42 1.14 -24.54
CA ILE A 150 25.05 2.21 -23.61
C ILE A 150 23.87 3.03 -24.17
N ALA A 151 23.93 3.39 -25.46
CA ALA A 151 22.85 4.14 -26.12
C ALA A 151 21.54 3.34 -26.15
N GLU A 152 21.61 2.05 -26.48
CA GLU A 152 20.47 1.14 -26.48
C GLU A 152 19.87 0.98 -25.07
N ARG A 153 20.73 0.78 -24.06
CA ARG A 153 20.32 0.72 -22.65
C ARG A 153 19.61 2.00 -22.24
N ASP A 154 20.12 3.16 -22.62
CA ASP A 154 19.53 4.45 -22.26
C ASP A 154 18.18 4.69 -22.96
N GLN A 155 18.00 4.17 -24.19
CA GLN A 155 16.70 4.19 -24.87
C GLN A 155 15.69 3.27 -24.17
N LEU A 156 16.06 2.03 -23.87
CA LEU A 156 15.20 1.08 -23.15
C LEU A 156 14.80 1.60 -21.76
N ARG A 157 15.68 2.34 -21.08
CA ARG A 157 15.36 3.02 -19.81
C ARG A 157 14.27 4.08 -19.96
N LYS A 158 14.19 4.77 -21.10
CA LYS A 158 13.09 5.71 -21.40
C LYS A 158 11.83 4.93 -21.72
N ASP A 159 11.90 3.94 -22.59
CA ASP A 159 10.74 3.16 -23.02
C ASP A 159 10.04 2.48 -21.82
N THR A 160 10.82 1.88 -20.92
CA THR A 160 10.30 1.26 -19.68
C THR A 160 9.71 2.27 -18.69
N LYS A 161 10.02 3.55 -18.80
CA LYS A 161 9.41 4.61 -17.98
C LYS A 161 8.11 5.12 -18.60
N HIS A 162 8.08 5.32 -19.91
CA HIS A 162 6.95 5.91 -20.62
C HIS A 162 5.74 4.99 -20.76
N VAL A 163 5.90 3.68 -20.57
CA VAL A 163 4.77 2.72 -20.50
C VAL A 163 3.84 2.93 -19.31
N PHE A 164 4.27 3.69 -18.30
CA PHE A 164 3.41 4.12 -17.19
C PHE A 164 2.83 5.50 -17.49
N ASN A 165 2.54 6.29 -16.46
CA ASN A 165 2.15 7.68 -16.68
C ASN A 165 3.30 8.43 -17.40
N GLU A 166 3.01 9.12 -18.50
CA GLU A 166 4.02 9.77 -19.33
C GLU A 166 4.82 10.86 -18.58
N GLN A 167 4.16 11.54 -17.64
CA GLN A 167 4.72 12.69 -16.91
C GLN A 167 5.49 12.23 -15.66
N PHE A 168 4.93 11.29 -14.90
CA PHE A 168 5.40 10.90 -13.57
C PHE A 168 6.00 9.49 -13.50
N GLY A 169 5.74 8.64 -14.49
CA GLY A 169 6.17 7.24 -14.52
C GLY A 169 5.34 6.34 -13.59
N SER A 170 5.96 5.26 -13.11
CA SER A 170 5.37 4.33 -12.14
C SER A 170 5.22 4.97 -10.76
N LEU A 171 4.12 4.64 -10.07
CA LEU A 171 3.88 5.08 -8.70
C LEU A 171 4.89 4.45 -7.73
N PHE A 172 5.37 3.24 -8.03
CA PHE A 172 6.16 2.45 -7.09
C PHE A 172 7.66 2.52 -7.36
N ARG A 173 8.10 2.81 -8.59
CA ARG A 173 9.50 2.69 -8.99
C ARG A 173 9.94 3.74 -10.01
N THR A 174 11.13 4.28 -9.79
CA THR A 174 11.87 5.06 -10.79
C THR A 174 13.21 4.37 -11.04
N TYR A 175 13.37 3.80 -12.24
CA TYR A 175 14.51 2.94 -12.60
C TYR A 175 14.71 1.81 -11.58
N HIS A 176 15.84 1.80 -10.88
CA HIS A 176 16.17 0.80 -9.86
C HIS A 176 15.62 1.13 -8.47
N ASN A 177 15.17 2.37 -8.25
CA ASN A 177 14.83 2.85 -6.90
C ASN A 177 13.32 2.79 -6.63
N PRO A 178 12.92 2.30 -5.45
CA PRO A 178 11.54 2.48 -4.98
C PRO A 178 11.30 3.98 -4.75
N THR A 179 10.14 4.45 -5.20
CA THR A 179 9.69 5.84 -4.99
C THR A 179 9.50 6.15 -3.51
N TYR A 180 9.38 7.44 -3.18
CA TYR A 180 9.01 7.86 -1.83
C TYR A 180 7.71 7.20 -1.36
N PHE A 181 6.72 7.08 -2.27
CA PHE A 181 5.48 6.37 -2.01
C PHE A 181 5.72 4.91 -1.61
N SER A 182 6.47 4.14 -2.41
CA SER A 182 6.80 2.74 -2.09
C SER A 182 7.49 2.58 -0.75
N ARG A 183 8.51 3.41 -0.47
CA ARG A 183 9.25 3.33 0.80
C ARG A 183 8.35 3.54 2.01
N ARG A 184 7.38 4.45 1.90
CA ARG A 184 6.40 4.72 2.95
C ARG A 184 5.36 3.60 3.05
N LEU A 185 4.86 3.12 1.91
CA LEU A 185 3.93 1.99 1.86
C LEU A 185 4.52 0.76 2.55
N PHE A 186 5.77 0.40 2.22
CA PHE A 186 6.46 -0.76 2.81
C PHE A 186 6.72 -0.61 4.30
N ARG A 187 6.80 0.63 4.80
CA ARG A 187 7.00 0.91 6.23
C ARG A 187 5.72 0.84 7.03
N PHE A 188 4.59 1.24 6.45
CA PHE A 188 3.34 1.48 7.18
C PHE A 188 2.21 0.52 6.85
N ALA A 189 2.36 -0.35 5.86
CA ALA A 189 1.38 -1.36 5.51
C ALA A 189 2.02 -2.75 5.63
N ASP A 190 1.47 -3.60 6.50
CA ASP A 190 1.86 -5.01 6.57
C ASP A 190 1.45 -5.75 5.28
N VAL A 191 0.30 -5.37 4.72
CA VAL A 191 -0.23 -5.89 3.44
C VAL A 191 -0.74 -4.75 2.58
N TYR A 192 -0.67 -4.89 1.25
CA TYR A 192 -1.31 -3.95 0.34
C TYR A 192 -1.93 -4.68 -0.84
N THR A 193 -3.03 -4.14 -1.35
CA THR A 193 -3.78 -4.74 -2.46
C THR A 193 -4.53 -3.66 -3.25
N SER A 194 -4.98 -3.98 -4.46
CA SER A 194 -5.74 -3.01 -5.26
C SER A 194 -7.20 -2.88 -4.84
N ASN A 195 -7.76 -3.94 -4.26
CA ASN A 195 -9.14 -3.98 -3.80
C ASN A 195 -9.27 -4.90 -2.58
N VAL A 196 -10.04 -4.48 -1.58
CA VAL A 196 -10.31 -5.27 -0.37
C VAL A 196 -10.95 -6.62 -0.69
N THR A 197 -11.70 -6.73 -1.80
CA THR A 197 -12.33 -7.99 -2.23
C THR A 197 -11.30 -9.06 -2.63
N ASN A 198 -10.05 -8.69 -2.89
CA ASN A 198 -8.98 -9.66 -3.15
C ASN A 198 -8.75 -10.59 -1.96
N PHE A 199 -9.09 -10.17 -0.73
CA PHE A 199 -9.02 -11.02 0.46
C PHE A 199 -10.07 -12.14 0.49
N LEU A 200 -11.15 -12.04 -0.29
CA LEU A 200 -12.15 -13.11 -0.40
C LEU A 200 -11.59 -14.41 -1.01
N ARG A 201 -10.42 -14.32 -1.65
CA ARG A 201 -9.70 -15.48 -2.20
C ARG A 201 -8.94 -16.27 -1.13
N PHE A 202 -8.88 -15.76 0.10
CA PHE A 202 -8.14 -16.36 1.20
C PHE A 202 -9.11 -16.77 2.31
N SER A 203 -8.75 -17.85 3.01
CA SER A 203 -9.45 -18.26 4.23
C SER A 203 -9.21 -17.24 5.35
N PRO A 204 -10.17 -17.01 6.27
CA PRO A 204 -9.95 -16.22 7.48
C PRO A 204 -8.81 -16.73 8.38
N LYS A 205 -8.37 -17.99 8.20
CA LYS A 205 -7.24 -18.60 8.92
C LYS A 205 -5.90 -18.49 8.15
N HIS A 206 -5.89 -17.83 7.00
CA HIS A 206 -4.69 -17.72 6.16
C HIS A 206 -3.62 -16.85 6.84
N THR A 207 -2.37 -17.31 6.79
CA THR A 207 -1.22 -16.57 7.30
C THR A 207 -0.35 -16.12 6.14
N PHE A 208 -0.17 -14.81 6.00
CA PHE A 208 0.70 -14.23 4.96
C PHE A 208 2.16 -14.20 5.45
N TYR A 209 3.07 -14.73 4.64
CA TYR A 209 4.51 -14.67 4.89
C TYR A 209 5.18 -13.70 3.92
N ALA A 210 5.88 -12.70 4.45
CA ALA A 210 6.65 -11.77 3.65
C ALA A 210 7.85 -12.49 2.99
N ARG A 211 8.13 -12.15 1.73
CA ARG A 211 9.33 -12.66 1.05
C ARG A 211 10.56 -11.96 1.61
N ARG A 212 11.63 -12.74 1.87
CA ARG A 212 12.92 -12.18 2.28
C ARG A 212 13.54 -11.40 1.11
N GLY A 213 13.81 -10.12 1.32
CA GLY A 213 14.63 -9.32 0.40
C GLY A 213 16.11 -9.58 0.66
N ALA A 214 16.89 -9.85 -0.39
CA ALA A 214 18.33 -10.00 -0.28
C ALA A 214 19.03 -8.63 -0.12
N LEU A 215 20.01 -8.55 0.77
CA LEU A 215 20.90 -7.39 0.89
C LEU A 215 21.96 -7.41 -0.22
N PRO A 216 22.58 -6.27 -0.58
CA PRO A 216 23.58 -6.22 -1.66
C PRO A 216 24.79 -7.14 -1.47
N HIS A 217 25.15 -7.49 -0.24
CA HIS A 217 26.26 -8.40 0.10
C HIS A 217 25.80 -9.83 0.36
N GLU A 218 24.50 -10.12 0.29
CA GLU A 218 23.98 -11.47 0.42
C GLU A 218 24.07 -12.19 -0.91
N TYR A 219 24.56 -13.43 -0.88
CA TYR A 219 24.56 -14.30 -2.06
C TYR A 219 23.10 -14.51 -2.50
N ARG A 220 22.80 -14.30 -3.79
CA ARG A 220 21.49 -14.66 -4.34
C ARG A 220 21.35 -16.18 -4.17
N SER A 221 20.38 -16.58 -3.34
CA SER A 221 20.00 -17.95 -3.00
C SER A 221 20.31 -18.99 -4.09
N TRP A 222 20.77 -20.18 -3.69
CA TRP A 222 21.01 -21.36 -4.55
C TRP A 222 19.81 -21.80 -5.42
N PHE A 223 18.63 -21.23 -5.21
CA PHE A 223 17.36 -21.63 -5.83
C PHE A 223 16.71 -20.54 -6.71
N VAL A 224 17.47 -19.52 -7.16
CA VAL A 224 17.01 -18.51 -8.14
C VAL A 224 17.97 -18.43 -9.30
#